data_AF-A0A257VXJ3-F1
#
_entry.id   AF-A0A257VXJ3-F1
#
_cell.length_a   1.000
_cell.length_b   1.000
_cell.length_c   1.000
_cell.angle_alpha   90.00
_cell.angle_beta   90.00
_cell.angle_gamma   90.00
#
_symmetry.space_group_name_H-M   'P 1'
#
loop_
_entity.id
_entity.type
_entity.pdbx_description
1 polymer ?
#
loop_
_entity_poly.entity_id
_entity_poly.type
_entity_poly.pdbx_seq_one_letter_code
_entity_poly.pdbx_strand_id
1 'polypeptide(L)'
;NGTVTFTNDNTYTGKTTVTEGTLALAGDGAVSGTSWIEVNNGATFDFASSNAVDFTFDGPISGSGTVVTGAGDLIVGTDGGAGVLRPGMSSDPANIGTAGDGIGLLTVNGNVVLTGSPSGVDRLTLQMGATNGADYNDSANFLSNLAGGSFSTYLNSQAEFYNTQTGGNHDRLDVTGSFTMNAGGRISFTNNGGADYQPVMGDVFNLIDWASVTSNGFDLGSDGTFRRAGGLLGDLELPDLSLSGLFYDVSLFGNYGIIVVVPEPGRMTLVLLGLVGLLCRRRRPRA
;
A
#
# COMPACT_ATOMS: atom_id res chain seq x y z
N ASN A 1 -10.96 24.47 14.17
CA ASN A 1 -9.92 24.68 13.15
C ASN A 1 -10.42 25.62 12.07
N GLY A 2 -9.54 26.48 11.54
CA GLY A 2 -9.87 27.46 10.50
C GLY A 2 -9.69 26.91 9.09
N THR A 3 -10.21 27.65 8.11
CA THR A 3 -10.10 27.34 6.69
C THR A 3 -9.46 28.50 5.95
N VAL A 4 -8.45 28.21 5.13
CA VAL A 4 -7.90 29.13 4.12
C VAL A 4 -8.41 28.65 2.77
N THR A 5 -9.01 29.55 1.99
CA THR A 5 -9.55 29.20 0.66
C THR A 5 -8.77 29.94 -0.42
N PHE A 6 -8.24 29.19 -1.38
CA PHE A 6 -7.73 29.73 -2.63
C PHE A 6 -8.84 29.74 -3.66
N THR A 7 -9.08 30.91 -4.25
CA THR A 7 -10.14 31.12 -5.26
C THR A 7 -9.60 31.43 -6.66
N ASN A 8 -8.28 31.56 -6.78
CA ASN A 8 -7.55 31.73 -8.04
C ASN A 8 -6.42 30.71 -8.08
N ASP A 9 -5.80 30.53 -9.25
CA ASP A 9 -4.60 29.73 -9.39
C ASP A 9 -3.38 30.39 -8.74
N ASN A 10 -2.71 29.66 -7.85
CA ASN A 10 -1.50 30.09 -7.16
C ASN A 10 -0.29 29.41 -7.80
N THR A 11 0.56 30.22 -8.42
CA THR A 11 1.70 29.78 -9.25
C THR A 11 3.04 29.77 -8.50
N TYR A 12 3.02 29.82 -7.16
CA TYR A 12 4.23 29.66 -6.37
C TYR A 12 4.83 28.27 -6.61
N THR A 13 6.16 28.19 -6.68
CA THR A 13 6.86 26.94 -7.04
C THR A 13 7.28 26.10 -5.83
N GLY A 14 7.14 26.66 -4.63
CA GLY A 14 7.48 26.01 -3.37
C GLY A 14 6.46 24.95 -2.95
N LYS A 15 6.79 24.29 -1.86
CA LYS A 15 5.92 23.33 -1.17
C LYS A 15 4.65 24.00 -0.63
N THR A 16 3.53 23.30 -0.75
CA THR A 16 2.31 23.58 -0.01
C THR A 16 2.26 22.69 1.23
N THR A 17 2.26 23.26 2.43
CA THR A 17 2.05 22.49 3.67
C THR A 17 0.77 22.93 4.35
N VAL A 18 -0.10 21.96 4.62
CA VAL A 18 -1.27 22.14 5.48
C VAL A 18 -0.94 21.57 6.85
N THR A 19 -0.51 22.43 7.77
CA THR A 19 -0.09 22.00 9.11
C THR A 19 -1.27 21.67 10.01
N GLU A 20 -2.34 22.46 9.94
CA GLU A 20 -3.58 22.31 10.71
C GLU A 20 -4.75 22.91 9.94
N GLY A 21 -5.97 22.50 10.30
CA GLY A 21 -7.19 23.01 9.65
C GLY A 21 -7.27 22.65 8.17
N THR A 22 -7.89 23.51 7.38
CA THR A 22 -8.20 23.19 5.97
C THR A 22 -7.59 24.21 5.02
N LEU A 23 -6.83 23.74 4.03
CA LEU A 23 -6.59 24.48 2.80
C LEU A 23 -7.60 24.01 1.75
N ALA A 24 -8.50 24.90 1.36
CA ALA A 24 -9.55 24.63 0.38
C ALA A 24 -9.25 25.29 -0.97
N LEU A 25 -9.47 24.58 -2.06
CA LEU A 25 -9.54 25.09 -3.42
C LEU A 25 -11.01 25.25 -3.83
N ALA A 26 -11.39 26.46 -4.24
CA ALA A 26 -12.77 26.78 -4.62
C ALA A 26 -12.85 27.58 -5.92
N GLY A 27 -13.84 27.32 -6.75
CA GLY A 27 -13.97 27.99 -8.06
C GLY A 27 -12.71 27.72 -8.91
N ASP A 28 -12.00 28.77 -9.30
CA ASP A 28 -10.76 28.66 -10.08
C ASP A 28 -9.50 28.51 -9.18
N GLY A 29 -9.70 28.18 -7.91
CA GLY A 29 -8.65 27.89 -6.94
C GLY A 29 -7.77 26.73 -7.39
N ALA A 30 -6.46 26.99 -7.49
CA ALA A 30 -5.46 25.96 -7.79
C ALA A 30 -4.12 26.28 -7.14
N VAL A 31 -3.24 25.27 -7.12
CA VAL A 31 -1.84 25.36 -6.68
C VAL A 31 -0.93 24.87 -7.79
N SER A 32 -1.17 25.29 -9.04
CA SER A 32 -0.55 24.70 -10.24
C SER A 32 0.98 24.75 -10.26
N GLY A 33 1.57 25.72 -9.55
CA GLY A 33 3.02 25.85 -9.44
C GLY A 33 3.65 24.95 -8.39
N THR A 34 2.88 24.40 -7.43
CA THR A 34 3.47 23.76 -6.26
C THR A 34 4.23 22.49 -6.65
N SER A 35 5.41 22.31 -6.05
CA SER A 35 6.25 21.13 -6.32
C SER A 35 5.92 19.93 -5.45
N TRP A 36 5.24 20.15 -4.32
CA TRP A 36 4.96 19.13 -3.30
C TRP A 36 3.82 19.61 -2.42
N ILE A 37 2.88 18.73 -2.10
CA ILE A 37 1.82 18.95 -1.11
C ILE A 37 2.06 18.05 0.10
N GLU A 38 2.15 18.62 1.30
CA GLU A 38 2.22 17.89 2.57
C GLU A 38 1.00 18.23 3.43
N VAL A 39 0.21 17.22 3.78
CA VAL A 39 -0.99 17.36 4.62
C VAL A 39 -0.74 16.68 5.96
N ASN A 40 -0.50 17.49 6.99
CA ASN A 40 -0.16 16.97 8.31
C ASN A 40 -1.33 16.22 8.95
N ASN A 41 -1.01 15.38 9.94
CA ASN A 41 -2.03 14.69 10.74
C ASN A 41 -3.06 15.68 11.33
N GLY A 42 -4.34 15.40 11.11
CA GLY A 42 -5.46 16.26 11.55
C GLY A 42 -5.70 17.50 10.68
N ALA A 43 -4.92 17.70 9.61
CA ALA A 43 -5.13 18.75 8.62
C ALA A 43 -5.86 18.21 7.37
N THR A 44 -6.37 19.13 6.55
CA THR A 44 -7.16 18.80 5.37
C THR A 44 -6.75 19.63 4.16
N PHE A 45 -6.44 18.96 3.05
CA PHE A 45 -6.40 19.59 1.72
C PHE A 45 -7.70 19.25 0.99
N ASP A 46 -8.51 20.25 0.66
CA ASP A 46 -9.85 20.08 0.12
C ASP A 46 -9.96 20.74 -1.24
N PHE A 47 -10.32 20.00 -2.29
CA PHE A 47 -10.62 20.56 -3.60
C PHE A 47 -12.03 20.26 -4.09
N ALA A 48 -12.92 19.83 -3.19
CA ALA A 48 -14.30 19.43 -3.51
C ALA A 48 -15.14 20.55 -4.15
N SER A 49 -14.75 21.81 -3.93
CA SER A 49 -15.43 22.99 -4.48
C SER A 49 -14.73 23.63 -5.68
N SER A 50 -13.71 22.98 -6.25
CA SER A 50 -13.00 23.45 -7.44
C SER A 50 -13.80 23.21 -8.73
N ASN A 51 -13.69 24.14 -9.69
CA ASN A 51 -14.28 24.02 -11.02
C ASN A 51 -13.57 22.95 -11.90
N ALA A 52 -12.31 22.62 -11.59
CA ALA A 52 -11.55 21.62 -12.34
C ALA A 52 -12.10 20.20 -12.19
N VAL A 53 -13.01 19.97 -11.22
CA VAL A 53 -13.60 18.69 -10.80
C VAL A 53 -12.55 17.70 -10.30
N ASP A 54 -11.57 17.35 -11.14
CA ASP A 54 -10.44 16.50 -10.81
C ASP A 54 -9.22 17.33 -10.39
N PHE A 55 -8.37 16.73 -9.56
CA PHE A 55 -7.07 17.29 -9.19
C PHE A 55 -5.95 16.36 -9.66
N THR A 56 -5.31 16.73 -10.78
CA THR A 56 -4.13 16.02 -11.29
C THR A 56 -2.86 16.66 -10.76
N PHE A 57 -1.98 15.85 -10.18
CA PHE A 57 -0.75 16.36 -9.59
C PHE A 57 0.47 15.51 -9.91
N ASP A 58 1.52 16.16 -10.41
CA ASP A 58 2.78 15.54 -10.85
C ASP A 58 3.93 15.63 -9.83
N GLY A 59 3.65 16.12 -8.61
CA GLY A 59 4.56 16.07 -7.48
C GLY A 59 4.14 15.03 -6.44
N PRO A 60 4.94 14.86 -5.36
CA PRO A 60 4.53 14.05 -4.23
C PRO A 60 3.37 14.69 -3.48
N ILE A 61 2.42 13.87 -3.02
CA ILE A 61 1.46 14.21 -1.97
C ILE A 61 1.80 13.34 -0.78
N SER A 62 2.20 13.98 0.32
CA SER A 62 2.60 13.28 1.54
C SER A 62 1.85 13.77 2.77
N GLY A 63 2.14 13.14 3.90
CA GLY A 63 1.60 13.46 5.21
C GLY A 63 0.62 12.39 5.70
N SER A 64 0.03 12.65 6.85
CA SER A 64 -0.93 11.73 7.51
C SER A 64 -2.30 12.38 7.75
N GLY A 65 -2.62 13.39 6.96
CA GLY A 65 -3.89 14.10 7.02
C GLY A 65 -4.92 13.56 6.05
N THR A 66 -5.86 14.42 5.68
CA THR A 66 -6.96 14.08 4.77
C THR A 66 -6.90 14.91 3.50
N VAL A 67 -7.03 14.26 2.35
CA VAL A 67 -7.35 14.91 1.08
C VAL A 67 -8.84 14.70 0.79
N VAL A 68 -9.57 15.75 0.44
CA VAL A 68 -11.01 15.69 0.12
C VAL A 68 -11.19 16.02 -1.35
N THR A 69 -11.79 15.10 -2.12
CA THR A 69 -11.89 15.24 -3.59
C THR A 69 -13.27 15.74 -4.05
N GLY A 70 -14.29 15.61 -3.19
CA GLY A 70 -15.66 15.92 -3.57
C GLY A 70 -16.21 14.91 -4.58
N ALA A 71 -16.64 15.40 -5.75
CA ALA A 71 -17.22 14.57 -6.80
C ALA A 71 -16.21 14.08 -7.84
N GLY A 72 -15.00 14.66 -7.87
CA GLY A 72 -13.95 14.27 -8.82
C GLY A 72 -12.87 13.40 -8.20
N ASP A 73 -11.82 13.20 -8.97
CA ASP A 73 -10.75 12.26 -8.66
C ASP A 73 -9.46 12.97 -8.24
N LEU A 74 -8.76 12.40 -7.25
CA LEU A 74 -7.34 12.67 -7.06
C LEU A 74 -6.55 11.84 -8.08
N ILE A 75 -6.07 12.50 -9.13
CA ILE A 75 -5.31 11.85 -10.21
C ILE A 75 -3.81 11.99 -9.89
N VAL A 76 -3.18 10.86 -9.61
CA VAL A 76 -1.78 10.80 -9.20
C VAL A 76 -0.92 10.69 -10.45
N GLY A 77 -0.31 11.82 -10.80
CA GLY A 77 0.53 12.02 -11.97
C GLY A 77 -0.20 12.06 -13.31
N THR A 78 0.48 12.60 -14.31
CA THR A 78 0.15 12.47 -15.73
C THR A 78 0.94 11.31 -16.35
N ASP A 79 0.56 10.80 -17.52
CA ASP A 79 1.32 9.74 -18.20
C ASP A 79 2.78 10.17 -18.42
N GLY A 80 3.70 9.53 -17.68
CA GLY A 80 5.14 9.86 -17.67
C GLY A 80 5.58 10.97 -16.70
N GLY A 81 4.65 11.62 -15.99
CA GLY A 81 4.95 12.59 -14.91
C GLY A 81 5.32 11.92 -13.59
N ALA A 82 5.80 12.70 -12.61
CA ALA A 82 6.41 12.19 -11.36
C ALA A 82 5.46 12.14 -10.15
N GLY A 83 4.14 12.28 -10.38
CA GLY A 83 3.15 12.28 -9.31
C GLY A 83 3.15 10.97 -8.52
N VAL A 84 3.15 11.08 -7.19
CA VAL A 84 3.21 9.94 -6.27
C VAL A 84 2.52 10.28 -4.94
N LEU A 85 1.76 9.33 -4.39
CA LEU A 85 1.27 9.39 -3.01
C LEU A 85 2.30 8.74 -2.09
N ARG A 86 2.64 9.40 -0.99
CA ARG A 86 3.59 8.92 0.01
C ARG A 86 3.02 9.16 1.41
N PRO A 87 2.16 8.27 1.92
CA PRO A 87 1.64 8.42 3.28
C PRO A 87 2.77 8.61 4.28
N GLY A 88 2.50 9.42 5.30
CA GLY A 88 3.48 9.75 6.32
C GLY A 88 4.16 11.11 6.16
N MET A 89 4.71 11.61 7.27
CA MET A 89 5.32 12.93 7.36
C MET A 89 6.73 12.95 6.75
N SER A 90 7.26 14.13 6.46
CA SER A 90 8.65 14.27 6.02
C SER A 90 9.59 14.56 7.19
N SER A 91 10.74 13.91 7.19
CA SER A 91 11.81 14.11 8.18
C SER A 91 12.51 15.46 8.01
N ASP A 92 12.61 15.96 6.78
CA ASP A 92 13.09 17.31 6.45
C ASP A 92 12.05 18.06 5.60
N PRO A 93 11.35 19.06 6.16
CA PRO A 93 10.32 19.78 5.43
C PRO A 93 10.86 20.62 4.25
N ALA A 94 12.17 20.86 4.14
CA ALA A 94 12.77 21.60 3.03
C ALA A 94 13.26 20.70 1.88
N ASN A 95 13.32 19.38 2.10
CA ASN A 95 13.84 18.43 1.12
C ASN A 95 12.70 17.59 0.53
N ILE A 96 12.41 17.76 -0.75
CA ILE A 96 11.38 16.97 -1.43
C ILE A 96 11.70 15.46 -1.46
N GLY A 97 12.98 15.08 -1.37
CA GLY A 97 13.40 13.68 -1.31
C GLY A 97 12.88 12.94 -0.08
N THR A 98 12.66 13.66 1.03
CA THR A 98 12.11 13.13 2.29
C THR A 98 10.59 13.20 2.34
N ALA A 99 9.90 13.57 1.25
CA ALA A 99 8.43 13.62 1.23
C ALA A 99 7.84 12.26 1.62
N GLY A 100 7.22 12.15 2.79
CA GLY A 100 6.63 10.90 3.27
C GLY A 100 7.65 9.79 3.57
N ASP A 101 8.77 10.14 4.19
CA ASP A 101 9.76 9.19 4.69
C ASP A 101 9.58 8.84 6.18
N GLY A 102 8.59 9.42 6.86
CA GLY A 102 8.07 8.93 8.15
C GLY A 102 6.86 8.02 7.96
N ILE A 103 6.57 7.14 8.92
CA ILE A 103 5.42 6.23 8.85
C ILE A 103 4.10 7.00 9.07
N GLY A 104 3.07 6.71 8.27
CA GLY A 104 1.73 7.23 8.57
C GLY A 104 0.57 6.74 7.70
N LEU A 105 -0.62 7.21 8.08
CA LEU A 105 -1.89 6.95 7.39
C LEU A 105 -2.31 8.21 6.63
N LEU A 106 -2.39 8.15 5.31
CA LEU A 106 -3.00 9.19 4.49
C LEU A 106 -4.44 8.78 4.16
N THR A 107 -5.39 9.68 4.40
CA THR A 107 -6.79 9.45 4.02
C THR A 107 -7.14 10.26 2.78
N VAL A 108 -7.74 9.64 1.78
CA VAL A 108 -8.41 10.32 0.68
C VAL A 108 -9.91 10.11 0.85
N ASN A 109 -10.59 11.17 1.27
CA ASN A 109 -12.04 11.20 1.35
C ASN A 109 -12.62 11.49 -0.05
N GLY A 110 -12.73 10.43 -0.85
CA GLY A 110 -13.14 10.48 -2.24
C GLY A 110 -12.39 9.45 -3.08
N ASN A 111 -12.18 9.76 -4.36
CA ASN A 111 -11.62 8.81 -5.32
C ASN A 111 -10.13 9.06 -5.58
N VAL A 112 -9.40 7.99 -5.91
CA VAL A 112 -8.00 8.06 -6.33
C VAL A 112 -7.82 7.31 -7.65
N VAL A 113 -7.05 7.91 -8.55
CA VAL A 113 -6.61 7.29 -9.81
C VAL A 113 -5.09 7.29 -9.86
N LEU A 114 -4.49 6.09 -9.82
CA LEU A 114 -3.08 5.91 -10.14
C LEU A 114 -2.93 5.84 -11.65
N THR A 115 -2.34 6.86 -12.28
CA THR A 115 -2.19 6.87 -13.74
C THR A 115 -1.14 5.87 -14.21
N GLY A 116 -1.42 5.24 -15.35
CA GLY A 116 -0.52 4.27 -15.96
C GLY A 116 0.67 4.91 -16.69
N SER A 117 1.68 4.11 -16.99
CA SER A 117 2.80 4.51 -17.86
C SER A 117 3.44 3.30 -18.53
N PRO A 118 3.76 3.34 -19.84
CA PRO A 118 4.38 2.21 -20.53
C PRO A 118 5.73 1.75 -19.96
N SER A 119 6.51 2.66 -19.36
CA SER A 119 7.79 2.35 -18.70
C SER A 119 7.64 1.94 -17.23
N GLY A 120 6.42 2.08 -16.70
CA GLY A 120 6.11 1.99 -15.29
C GLY A 120 6.65 3.16 -14.47
N VAL A 121 5.86 3.64 -13.51
CA VAL A 121 6.23 4.75 -12.61
C VAL A 121 5.53 4.56 -11.28
N ASP A 122 6.22 4.86 -10.18
CA ASP A 122 5.62 4.76 -8.86
C ASP A 122 4.57 5.86 -8.67
N ARG A 123 3.34 5.43 -8.36
CA ARG A 123 2.19 6.30 -8.05
C ARG A 123 1.81 6.23 -6.59
N LEU A 124 2.20 5.17 -5.90
CA LEU A 124 2.05 5.04 -4.47
C LEU A 124 3.31 4.39 -3.93
N THR A 125 3.96 5.05 -2.98
CA THR A 125 5.06 4.48 -2.22
C THR A 125 4.64 4.37 -0.77
N LEU A 126 4.75 3.18 -0.23
CA LEU A 126 4.51 2.81 1.16
C LEU A 126 5.83 2.30 1.74
N GLN A 127 6.06 2.51 3.02
CA GLN A 127 7.23 1.98 3.72
C GLN A 127 6.88 1.23 5.01
N MET A 128 7.78 0.32 5.36
CA MET A 128 7.77 -0.42 6.60
C MET A 128 8.49 0.35 7.71
N GLY A 129 7.99 0.25 8.93
CA GLY A 129 8.64 0.79 10.12
C GLY A 129 9.48 -0.23 10.88
N ALA A 130 10.42 0.29 11.68
CA ALA A 130 11.48 -0.44 12.39
C ALA A 130 11.03 -1.52 13.41
N THR A 131 9.74 -1.61 13.76
CA THR A 131 9.23 -2.42 14.88
C THR A 131 7.75 -2.71 14.70
N ASN A 132 7.30 -3.96 14.91
CA ASN A 132 5.90 -4.38 14.71
C ASN A 132 5.38 -4.00 13.32
N GLY A 133 6.19 -4.28 12.28
CA GLY A 133 5.89 -3.83 10.93
C GLY A 133 4.55 -4.33 10.39
N ALA A 134 4.09 -5.52 10.78
CA ALA A 134 2.83 -6.10 10.30
C ALA A 134 1.63 -5.76 11.20
N ASP A 135 0.44 -5.66 10.60
CA ASP A 135 -0.82 -5.44 11.33
C ASP A 135 -1.22 -6.61 12.22
N TYR A 136 -0.89 -7.82 11.76
CA TYR A 136 -1.23 -9.06 12.44
C TYR A 136 -0.21 -10.15 12.08
N ASN A 137 -0.05 -11.13 12.97
CA ASN A 137 0.74 -12.33 12.70
C ASN A 137 -0.12 -13.59 12.88
N ASP A 138 -0.39 -14.28 11.77
CA ASP A 138 -1.23 -15.48 11.74
C ASP A 138 -0.45 -16.81 11.72
N SER A 139 0.81 -16.78 12.19
CA SER A 139 1.70 -17.95 12.14
C SER A 139 1.11 -19.21 12.78
N ALA A 140 0.28 -19.06 13.82
CA ALA A 140 -0.33 -20.14 14.57
C ALA A 140 -1.32 -20.97 13.72
N ASN A 141 -2.08 -20.32 12.84
CA ASN A 141 -3.10 -20.99 12.01
C ASN A 141 -2.55 -21.46 10.66
N PHE A 142 -1.39 -20.94 10.23
CA PHE A 142 -0.78 -21.35 8.96
C PHE A 142 -0.39 -22.83 8.98
N LEU A 143 0.22 -23.30 10.07
CA LEU A 143 0.68 -24.68 10.21
C LEU A 143 -0.45 -25.72 10.08
N SER A 144 -1.64 -25.45 10.63
CA SER A 144 -2.79 -26.36 10.54
C SER A 144 -3.42 -26.36 9.15
N ASN A 145 -3.48 -25.20 8.50
CA ASN A 145 -4.12 -25.05 7.19
C ASN A 145 -3.18 -25.41 6.02
N LEU A 146 -1.88 -25.50 6.28
CA LEU A 146 -0.88 -26.02 5.34
C LEU A 146 -1.04 -27.52 5.07
N ALA A 147 -1.43 -28.29 6.09
CA ALA A 147 -1.62 -29.74 5.97
C ALA A 147 -2.99 -30.13 5.38
N GLY A 148 -3.93 -29.19 5.31
CA GLY A 148 -5.35 -29.42 4.95
C GLY A 148 -5.71 -29.31 3.46
N GLY A 149 -4.78 -28.92 2.60
CA GLY A 149 -4.94 -29.03 1.14
C GLY A 149 -5.60 -27.85 0.39
N SER A 150 -5.86 -26.70 1.02
CA SER A 150 -6.09 -25.45 0.26
C SER A 150 -5.79 -24.20 1.10
N PHE A 151 -4.50 -23.89 1.25
CA PHE A 151 -4.04 -22.70 1.95
C PHE A 151 -4.60 -21.40 1.35
N SER A 152 -4.81 -21.35 0.02
CA SER A 152 -5.46 -20.22 -0.64
C SER A 152 -6.91 -20.04 -0.20
N THR A 153 -7.67 -21.13 -0.01
CA THR A 153 -9.04 -21.04 0.52
C THR A 153 -9.04 -20.51 1.96
N TYR A 154 -8.06 -20.92 2.76
CA TYR A 154 -7.89 -20.40 4.11
C TYR A 154 -7.65 -18.88 4.11
N LEU A 155 -6.67 -18.40 3.33
CA LEU A 155 -6.39 -16.95 3.25
C LEU A 155 -7.63 -16.16 2.82
N ASN A 156 -8.36 -16.63 1.81
CA ASN A 156 -9.61 -15.99 1.38
C ASN A 156 -10.68 -15.96 2.49
N SER A 157 -10.75 -16.99 3.35
CA SER A 157 -11.68 -16.99 4.48
C SER A 157 -11.31 -15.99 5.58
N GLN A 158 -10.04 -15.58 5.66
CA GLN A 158 -9.55 -14.61 6.65
C GLN A 158 -9.53 -13.18 6.13
N ALA A 159 -9.81 -12.96 4.84
CA ALA A 159 -9.62 -11.66 4.19
C ALA A 159 -10.34 -10.52 4.94
N GLU A 160 -11.62 -10.70 5.27
CA GLU A 160 -12.40 -9.72 6.05
C GLU A 160 -11.81 -9.46 7.44
N PHE A 161 -11.32 -10.50 8.12
CA PHE A 161 -10.68 -10.35 9.43
C PHE A 161 -9.38 -9.57 9.33
N TYR A 162 -8.51 -9.93 8.37
CA TYR A 162 -7.26 -9.21 8.10
C TYR A 162 -7.49 -7.76 7.72
N ASN A 163 -8.56 -7.46 6.97
CA ASN A 163 -8.94 -6.11 6.61
C ASN A 163 -9.29 -5.22 7.82
N THR A 164 -9.67 -5.82 8.94
CA THR A 164 -9.90 -5.07 10.20
C THR A 164 -8.63 -4.83 11.02
N GLN A 165 -7.50 -5.43 10.63
CA GLN A 165 -6.23 -5.27 11.33
C GLN A 165 -5.51 -4.05 10.78
N THR A 166 -5.19 -3.09 11.65
CA THR A 166 -4.56 -1.80 11.30
C THR A 166 -3.50 -1.39 12.33
N GLY A 167 -2.95 -2.37 13.06
CA GLY A 167 -2.05 -2.15 14.19
C GLY A 167 -0.57 -2.07 13.82
N GLY A 168 -0.26 -2.22 12.53
CA GLY A 168 1.09 -2.33 12.02
C GLY A 168 1.81 -0.99 11.98
N ASN A 169 3.12 -1.05 12.14
CA ASN A 169 3.99 0.10 11.95
C ASN A 169 4.49 0.12 10.51
N HIS A 170 3.62 0.55 9.60
CA HIS A 170 3.91 0.77 8.20
C HIS A 170 2.96 1.83 7.66
N ASP A 171 3.23 2.33 6.47
CA ASP A 171 2.33 3.25 5.80
C ASP A 171 1.03 2.58 5.40
N ARG A 172 -0.04 3.38 5.43
CA ARG A 172 -1.35 2.97 4.93
C ARG A 172 -1.99 4.10 4.13
N LEU A 173 -2.72 3.73 3.10
CA LEU A 173 -3.60 4.62 2.35
C LEU A 173 -5.05 4.20 2.56
N ASP A 174 -5.91 5.12 3.00
CA ASP A 174 -7.34 4.86 3.18
C ASP A 174 -8.14 5.72 2.20
N VAL A 175 -8.83 5.09 1.26
CA VAL A 175 -9.61 5.75 0.20
C VAL A 175 -11.09 5.48 0.43
N THR A 176 -11.86 6.50 0.78
CA THR A 176 -13.29 6.29 1.11
C THR A 176 -14.16 6.05 -0.13
N GLY A 177 -13.64 6.32 -1.33
CA GLY A 177 -14.31 6.16 -2.62
C GLY A 177 -13.70 5.06 -3.49
N SER A 178 -13.62 5.31 -4.80
CA SER A 178 -13.02 4.38 -5.75
C SER A 178 -11.49 4.49 -5.79
N PHE A 179 -10.83 3.34 -5.90
CA PHE A 179 -9.40 3.24 -6.13
C PHE A 179 -9.14 2.63 -7.50
N THR A 180 -8.61 3.43 -8.43
CA THR A 180 -8.32 2.98 -9.80
C THR A 180 -6.83 2.74 -9.97
N MET A 181 -6.46 1.50 -10.30
CA MET A 181 -5.11 1.08 -10.60
C MET A 181 -4.97 0.81 -12.10
N ASN A 182 -4.16 1.62 -12.79
CA ASN A 182 -3.89 1.44 -14.22
C ASN A 182 -2.56 0.70 -14.44
N ALA A 183 -2.48 -0.06 -15.52
CA ALA A 183 -1.24 -0.73 -15.94
C ALA A 183 -0.05 0.24 -16.00
N GLY A 184 1.07 -0.11 -15.39
CA GLY A 184 2.27 0.73 -15.28
C GLY A 184 2.21 1.81 -14.19
N GLY A 185 1.08 2.02 -13.52
CA GLY A 185 0.98 2.88 -12.35
C GLY A 185 1.37 2.08 -11.10
N ARG A 186 2.66 2.06 -10.77
CA ARG A 186 3.22 1.14 -9.77
C ARG A 186 2.85 1.50 -8.35
N ILE A 187 2.69 0.47 -7.53
CA ILE A 187 2.63 0.55 -6.07
C ILE A 187 3.91 -0.08 -5.54
N SER A 188 4.68 0.66 -4.76
CA SER A 188 5.92 0.18 -4.15
C SER A 188 5.77 0.12 -2.63
N PHE A 189 6.04 -1.05 -2.04
CA PHE A 189 6.16 -1.22 -0.60
C PHE A 189 7.62 -1.46 -0.26
N THR A 190 8.20 -0.61 0.58
CA THR A 190 9.65 -0.52 0.78
C THR A 190 10.05 -0.87 2.21
N ASN A 191 11.26 -1.42 2.34
CA ASN A 191 11.89 -1.76 3.62
C ASN A 191 13.35 -1.34 3.49
N ASN A 192 13.74 -0.20 4.06
CA ASN A 192 14.98 0.54 3.79
C ASN A 192 16.24 -0.35 3.77
N GLY A 193 16.56 -0.95 2.61
CA GLY A 193 17.61 -1.96 2.49
C GLY A 193 17.47 -3.17 3.43
N GLY A 194 16.27 -3.47 3.92
CA GLY A 194 16.01 -4.51 4.92
C GLY A 194 16.27 -4.10 6.37
N ALA A 195 16.54 -2.82 6.64
CA ALA A 195 16.89 -2.34 7.98
C ALA A 195 15.66 -2.13 8.89
N ASP A 196 14.52 -1.80 8.32
CA ASP A 196 13.33 -1.44 9.11
C ASP A 196 12.60 -2.70 9.58
N TYR A 197 12.46 -3.68 8.71
CA TYR A 197 11.61 -4.82 9.02
C TYR A 197 12.29 -6.16 8.74
N GLN A 198 12.15 -7.09 9.68
CA GLN A 198 12.56 -8.48 9.51
C GLN A 198 11.32 -9.35 9.32
N PRO A 199 11.18 -10.04 8.17
CA PRO A 199 9.99 -10.82 7.83
C PRO A 199 9.83 -12.04 8.74
N VAL A 200 8.62 -12.24 9.26
CA VAL A 200 8.21 -13.43 9.99
C VAL A 200 7.08 -14.13 9.22
N MET A 201 7.06 -15.47 9.29
CA MET A 201 5.94 -16.23 8.73
C MET A 201 4.64 -15.79 9.41
N GLY A 202 3.57 -15.62 8.63
CA GLY A 202 2.27 -15.23 9.16
C GLY A 202 2.02 -13.74 9.17
N ASP A 203 3.01 -12.91 8.88
CA ASP A 203 2.82 -11.47 8.89
C ASP A 203 1.83 -11.03 7.81
N VAL A 204 0.88 -10.20 8.22
CA VAL A 204 -0.20 -9.66 7.40
C VAL A 204 -0.05 -8.14 7.37
N PHE A 205 -0.09 -7.57 6.18
CA PHE A 205 -0.08 -6.12 5.96
C PHE A 205 -1.35 -5.72 5.23
N ASN A 206 -2.17 -4.89 5.86
CA ASN A 206 -3.28 -4.17 5.26
C ASN A 206 -2.80 -2.80 4.78
N LEU A 207 -2.37 -2.74 3.52
CA LEU A 207 -1.66 -1.59 2.97
C LEU A 207 -2.58 -0.48 2.50
N ILE A 208 -3.72 -0.85 1.92
CA ILE A 208 -4.61 0.08 1.24
C ILE A 208 -6.05 -0.38 1.43
N ASP A 209 -6.91 0.54 1.87
CA ASP A 209 -8.35 0.31 1.94
C ASP A 209 -9.08 1.18 0.93
N TRP A 210 -10.18 0.64 0.40
CA TRP A 210 -11.04 1.32 -0.55
C TRP A 210 -12.49 0.90 -0.37
N ALA A 211 -13.44 1.77 -0.77
CA ALA A 211 -14.83 1.36 -0.89
C ALA A 211 -15.08 0.51 -2.15
N SER A 212 -14.34 0.77 -3.23
CA SER A 212 -14.35 -0.04 -4.44
C SER A 212 -13.04 0.10 -5.20
N VAL A 213 -12.69 -0.93 -5.99
CA VAL A 213 -11.45 -0.95 -6.75
C VAL A 213 -11.70 -1.25 -8.23
N THR A 214 -10.96 -0.58 -9.10
CA THR A 214 -10.92 -0.86 -10.53
C THR A 214 -9.48 -1.17 -10.94
N SER A 215 -9.21 -2.42 -11.33
CA SER A 215 -7.92 -2.84 -11.87
C SER A 215 -7.93 -2.80 -13.40
N ASN A 216 -7.48 -1.67 -13.96
CA ASN A 216 -7.39 -1.47 -15.40
C ASN A 216 -6.03 -1.95 -15.93
N GLY A 217 -5.83 -3.27 -15.87
CA GLY A 217 -4.61 -3.93 -16.32
C GLY A 217 -3.43 -3.89 -15.36
N PHE A 218 -3.66 -3.48 -14.10
CA PHE A 218 -2.64 -3.55 -13.04
C PHE A 218 -2.18 -5.00 -12.83
N ASP A 219 -0.88 -5.25 -12.99
CA ASP A 219 -0.28 -6.58 -12.89
C ASP A 219 0.35 -6.81 -11.50
N LEU A 220 -0.10 -7.83 -10.77
CA LEU A 220 0.48 -8.17 -9.47
C LEU A 220 1.84 -8.86 -9.57
N GLY A 221 2.32 -9.18 -10.76
CA GLY A 221 3.62 -9.82 -10.99
C GLY A 221 3.73 -11.18 -10.30
N SER A 222 2.60 -11.83 -10.05
CA SER A 222 2.57 -13.12 -9.39
C SER A 222 2.63 -14.25 -10.40
N ASP A 223 3.17 -15.39 -9.98
CA ASP A 223 2.91 -16.62 -10.72
C ASP A 223 1.42 -17.00 -10.64
N GLY A 224 0.99 -18.04 -11.36
CA GLY A 224 -0.38 -18.54 -11.30
C GLY A 224 -0.82 -19.02 -9.90
N THR A 225 0.06 -18.97 -8.89
CA THR A 225 -0.20 -19.32 -7.49
C THR A 225 -0.30 -18.11 -6.57
N PHE A 226 -0.22 -16.89 -7.11
CA PHE A 226 -0.24 -15.63 -6.36
C PHE A 226 0.93 -15.47 -5.38
N ARG A 227 2.07 -16.13 -5.64
CA ARG A 227 3.23 -16.10 -4.74
C ARG A 227 4.48 -15.56 -5.41
N ARG A 228 5.27 -14.81 -4.65
CA ARG A 228 6.51 -14.18 -5.14
C ARG A 228 7.48 -13.87 -4.01
N ALA A 229 8.78 -13.91 -4.31
CA ALA A 229 9.83 -13.62 -3.33
C ALA A 229 9.95 -12.12 -3.01
N GLY A 230 9.41 -11.23 -3.86
CA GLY A 230 9.56 -9.79 -3.75
C GLY A 230 10.12 -9.19 -5.05
N GLY A 231 10.78 -8.04 -4.95
CA GLY A 231 11.30 -7.28 -6.08
C GLY A 231 10.22 -6.52 -6.85
N LEU A 232 10.58 -5.87 -7.95
CA LEU A 232 9.64 -5.26 -8.89
C LEU A 232 9.18 -6.30 -9.93
N LEU A 233 7.94 -6.77 -9.81
CA LEU A 233 7.30 -7.68 -10.76
C LEU A 233 5.91 -7.12 -11.10
N GLY A 234 5.62 -6.98 -12.39
CA GLY A 234 4.42 -6.29 -12.85
C GLY A 234 4.43 -4.82 -12.38
N ASP A 235 3.32 -4.41 -11.78
CA ASP A 235 3.05 -3.07 -11.26
C ASP A 235 3.11 -3.00 -9.72
N LEU A 236 3.41 -4.09 -9.04
CA LEU A 236 3.60 -4.13 -7.59
C LEU A 236 5.07 -4.39 -7.27
N GLU A 237 5.73 -3.51 -6.53
CA GLU A 237 7.07 -3.71 -5.98
C GLU A 237 6.98 -4.05 -4.49
N LEU A 238 7.68 -5.11 -4.08
CA LEU A 238 7.72 -5.57 -2.69
C LEU A 238 9.18 -5.78 -2.25
N PRO A 239 9.50 -5.69 -0.96
CA PRO A 239 10.86 -5.96 -0.47
C PRO A 239 11.31 -7.38 -0.80
N ASP A 240 12.56 -7.60 -1.17
CA ASP A 240 13.03 -8.97 -1.47
C ASP A 240 13.17 -9.83 -0.20
N LEU A 241 12.45 -10.96 -0.17
CA LEU A 241 12.47 -11.96 0.90
C LEU A 241 13.32 -13.19 0.54
N SER A 242 13.97 -13.23 -0.62
CA SER A 242 14.67 -14.41 -1.14
C SER A 242 15.68 -15.06 -0.17
N LEU A 243 16.29 -14.26 0.72
CA LEU A 243 17.26 -14.74 1.72
C LEU A 243 16.62 -15.29 3.01
N SER A 244 15.32 -15.07 3.22
CA SER A 244 14.60 -15.48 4.43
C SER A 244 13.96 -16.88 4.32
N GLY A 245 13.80 -17.40 3.10
CA GLY A 245 13.00 -18.59 2.84
C GLY A 245 11.50 -18.37 3.06
N LEU A 246 11.04 -17.13 2.93
CA LEU A 246 9.65 -16.69 2.96
C LEU A 246 9.29 -16.04 1.61
N PHE A 247 7.99 -15.98 1.34
CA PHE A 247 7.39 -15.43 0.13
C PHE A 247 6.23 -14.52 0.52
N TYR A 248 5.84 -13.61 -0.35
CA TYR A 248 4.53 -12.98 -0.26
C TYR A 248 3.49 -13.83 -0.98
N ASP A 249 2.32 -13.93 -0.38
CA ASP A 249 1.07 -14.28 -1.04
C ASP A 249 0.28 -12.99 -1.26
N VAL A 250 0.00 -12.69 -2.53
CA VAL A 250 -0.68 -11.46 -2.98
C VAL A 250 -2.12 -11.72 -3.43
N SER A 251 -2.67 -12.89 -3.12
CA SER A 251 -4.02 -13.29 -3.57
C SER A 251 -5.13 -12.39 -3.03
N LEU A 252 -4.90 -11.70 -1.91
CA LEU A 252 -5.86 -10.77 -1.30
C LEU A 252 -5.69 -9.32 -1.80
N PHE A 253 -4.57 -8.98 -2.44
CA PHE A 253 -4.25 -7.60 -2.76
C PHE A 253 -5.28 -6.95 -3.68
N GLY A 254 -5.68 -7.65 -4.75
CA GLY A 254 -6.58 -7.08 -5.76
C GLY A 254 -8.00 -6.76 -5.25
N ASN A 255 -8.40 -7.32 -4.10
CA ASN A 255 -9.73 -7.10 -3.52
C ASN A 255 -9.69 -6.32 -2.20
N TYR A 256 -8.60 -6.45 -1.43
CA TYR A 256 -8.49 -5.93 -0.07
C TYR A 256 -7.22 -5.09 0.18
N GLY A 257 -6.29 -4.96 -0.78
CA GLY A 257 -5.02 -4.26 -0.55
C GLY A 257 -4.09 -4.95 0.44
N ILE A 258 -4.33 -6.25 0.71
CA ILE A 258 -3.60 -7.03 1.71
C ILE A 258 -2.52 -7.90 1.06
N ILE A 259 -1.34 -7.96 1.69
CA ILE A 259 -0.31 -8.96 1.40
C ILE A 259 0.02 -9.77 2.65
N VAL A 260 0.45 -11.02 2.45
CA VAL A 260 0.70 -11.97 3.54
C VAL A 260 2.05 -12.66 3.35
N VAL A 261 2.85 -12.78 4.41
CA VAL A 261 4.15 -13.46 4.39
C VAL A 261 3.98 -14.95 4.70
N VAL A 262 4.32 -15.81 3.73
CA VAL A 262 4.06 -17.25 3.74
C VAL A 262 5.36 -18.05 3.54
N PRO A 263 5.42 -19.33 3.96
CA PRO A 263 6.61 -20.16 3.74
C PRO A 263 6.75 -20.62 2.27
N GLU A 264 7.96 -21.02 1.85
CA GLU A 264 8.20 -21.49 0.46
C GLU A 264 7.34 -22.71 0.09
N PRO A 265 6.84 -22.81 -1.17
CA PRO A 265 6.04 -23.95 -1.64
C PRO A 265 6.72 -25.32 -1.42
N GLY A 266 8.03 -25.41 -1.60
CA GLY A 266 8.79 -26.67 -1.46
C GLY A 266 8.88 -27.18 -0.02
N ARG A 267 8.95 -26.27 0.96
CA ARG A 267 8.93 -26.63 2.40
C ARG A 267 7.56 -27.14 2.82
N MET A 268 6.49 -26.64 2.22
CA MET A 268 5.12 -27.14 2.45
C MET A 268 5.02 -28.63 2.10
N THR A 269 5.60 -29.03 0.96
CA THR A 269 5.60 -30.42 0.49
C THR A 269 6.50 -31.32 1.35
N LEU A 270 7.67 -30.82 1.77
CA LEU A 270 8.61 -31.57 2.61
C LEU A 270 8.09 -31.82 4.04
N VAL A 271 7.40 -30.86 4.65
CA VAL A 271 6.77 -31.04 5.96
C VAL A 271 5.65 -32.08 5.89
N LEU A 272 4.82 -32.05 4.84
CA LEU A 272 3.78 -33.04 4.59
C LEU A 272 4.38 -34.45 4.46
N LEU A 273 5.45 -34.61 3.67
CA LEU A 273 6.15 -35.89 3.49
C LEU A 273 6.83 -36.38 4.78
N GLY A 274 7.40 -35.48 5.58
CA GLY A 274 8.01 -35.80 6.87
C GLY A 274 7.00 -36.34 7.90
N LEU A 275 5.81 -35.74 7.96
CA LEU A 275 4.71 -36.19 8.83
C LEU A 275 4.14 -37.54 8.39
N VAL A 276 3.98 -37.76 7.07
CA VAL A 276 3.60 -39.08 6.54
C VAL A 276 4.65 -40.13 6.87
N GLY A 277 5.94 -39.81 6.79
CA GLY A 277 7.03 -40.72 7.19
C GLY A 277 7.03 -41.08 8.68
N LEU A 278 6.67 -40.13 9.55
CA LEU A 278 6.50 -40.34 11.00
C LEU A 278 5.28 -41.22 11.32
N LEU A 279 4.15 -41.00 10.65
CA LEU A 279 2.93 -41.79 10.80
C LEU A 279 3.08 -43.21 10.21
N CYS A 280 3.89 -43.37 9.16
CA CYS A 280 4.18 -44.66 8.51
C CYS A 280 5.30 -45.47 9.18
N ARG A 281 5.86 -45.02 10.32
CA ARG A 281 6.87 -45.79 11.06
C ARG A 281 6.23 -47.00 11.75
N ARG A 282 6.07 -48.09 10.97
CA ARG A 282 5.51 -49.39 11.39
C ARG A 282 6.09 -49.84 12.74
N ARG A 283 5.20 -50.08 13.71
CA ARG A 283 5.48 -50.81 14.95
C ARG A 283 6.16 -52.14 14.58
N ARG A 284 7.44 -52.30 14.90
CA ARG A 284 8.11 -53.61 14.81
C ARG A 284 7.40 -54.54 15.80
N PRO A 285 6.88 -55.71 15.38
CA PRO A 285 6.36 -56.69 16.33
C PRO A 285 7.52 -57.11 17.25
N ARG A 286 7.30 -57.07 18.57
CA ARG A 286 8.23 -57.64 19.55
C ARG A 286 8.21 -59.15 19.36
N ALA A 287 9.40 -59.72 19.20
CA ALA A 287 9.65 -61.16 19.08
C ALA A 287 9.19 -61.91 20.34
#